data_AF-A0A815JJA4-F1
#
_entry.id   AF-A0A815JJA4-F1
#
_cell.length_a   1.000
_cell.length_b   1.000
_cell.length_c   1.000
_cell.angle_alpha   90.00
_cell.angle_beta   90.00
_cell.angle_gamma   90.00
#
_symmetry.space_group_name_H-M   'P 1'
#
loop_
_entity.id
_entity.type
_entity.pdbx_description
1 polymer ?
#
loop_
_entity_poly.entity_id
_entity_poly.type
_entity_poly.pdbx_seq_one_letter_code
_entity_poly.pdbx_strand_id
1 'polypeptide(L)'
;MWSEWSSYMDAICHRPGTQIRTRTYADKRAAMAAHCTEHLEQQQQCTLEYIPKAVHRPPYPCCACDEAKFQFTFQGLWSKQSYPKDWLPEHLHCVSVLDLCLPNCTWLDNYEELHNPIDAGTDIGIQYDGPKRPENSRKPIAPIVSSNITDNRSSFYGNQPPPFAKLNIKRIMVQDNDLSCPMATWSECSVTCGRNGIRRRTRTLLSNHRAVDQHRCQSLPLEETQPCYLNLCRM
;
A
#
# COMPACT_ATOMS: atom_id res chain seq x y z
N MET A 1 -6.30 -0.12 -35.66
CA MET A 1 -6.61 -0.53 -34.27
C MET A 1 -6.29 0.63 -33.35
N TRP A 2 -6.98 0.76 -32.21
CA TRP A 2 -6.62 1.75 -31.20
C TRP A 2 -5.30 1.38 -30.54
N SER A 3 -4.47 2.38 -30.24
CA SER A 3 -3.35 2.23 -29.33
C SER A 3 -3.85 1.91 -27.93
N GLU A 4 -2.96 1.34 -27.11
CA GLU A 4 -3.16 1.36 -25.67
C GLU A 4 -3.37 2.81 -25.18
N TRP A 5 -4.08 2.95 -24.06
CA TRP A 5 -4.15 4.23 -23.36
C TRP A 5 -2.75 4.67 -22.92
N SER A 6 -2.49 5.98 -22.91
CA SER A 6 -1.24 6.53 -22.39
C SER A 6 -1.00 6.05 -20.95
N SER A 7 -0.16 5.01 -20.78
CA SER A 7 0.00 4.27 -19.52
C SER A 7 1.37 4.47 -18.86
N TYR A 8 2.10 5.52 -19.22
CA TYR A 8 3.47 5.69 -18.74
C TYR A 8 3.75 7.12 -18.25
N MET A 9 3.75 7.25 -16.92
CA MET A 9 4.64 8.03 -16.05
C MET A 9 4.95 9.50 -16.29
N ASP A 10 4.43 10.15 -17.32
CA ASP A 10 4.52 11.59 -17.47
C ASP A 10 3.15 12.23 -17.17
N ALA A 11 2.97 12.58 -15.89
CA ALA A 11 2.34 13.81 -15.43
C ALA A 11 0.85 14.14 -15.69
N ILE A 12 -0.09 13.19 -15.90
CA ILE A 12 -1.52 13.58 -16.07
C ILE A 12 -2.52 12.94 -15.09
N CYS A 13 -2.16 11.88 -14.34
CA CYS A 13 -3.12 11.17 -13.48
C CYS A 13 -2.99 11.40 -11.97
N HIS A 14 -2.43 12.54 -11.54
CA HIS A 14 -2.31 12.86 -10.10
C HIS A 14 -3.41 13.82 -9.57
N ARG A 15 -4.38 14.20 -10.41
CA ARG A 15 -5.58 15.02 -10.11
C ARG A 15 -6.73 14.58 -11.05
N PRO A 16 -8.00 15.04 -10.92
CA PRO A 16 -9.01 14.81 -11.96
C PRO A 16 -8.44 15.24 -13.32
N GLY A 17 -8.22 14.24 -14.18
CA GLY A 17 -7.50 14.39 -15.44
C GLY A 17 -8.08 13.45 -16.50
N THR A 18 -7.63 13.63 -17.75
CA THR A 18 -8.17 12.95 -18.92
C THR A 18 -7.06 12.15 -19.62
N GLN A 19 -7.24 10.84 -19.80
CA GLN A 19 -6.34 9.98 -20.59
C GLN A 19 -6.71 10.04 -22.07
N ILE A 20 -5.71 9.80 -22.95
CA ILE A 20 -5.87 9.85 -24.40
C ILE A 20 -5.33 8.56 -25.04
N ARG A 21 -6.01 8.08 -26.08
CA ARG A 21 -5.48 7.06 -27.00
C ARG A 21 -5.69 7.47 -28.44
N THR A 22 -4.86 6.96 -29.34
CA THR A 22 -4.92 7.31 -30.77
C THR A 22 -5.10 6.08 -31.64
N ARG A 23 -5.61 6.24 -32.85
CA ARG A 23 -5.64 5.18 -33.87
C ARG A 23 -5.21 5.74 -35.21
N THR A 24 -4.75 4.88 -36.10
CA THR A 24 -4.41 5.27 -37.47
C THR A 24 -5.32 4.55 -38.47
N TYR A 25 -5.51 5.16 -39.65
CA TYR A 25 -6.14 4.48 -40.78
C TYR A 25 -5.30 3.27 -41.21
N ALA A 26 -5.96 2.18 -41.57
CA ALA A 26 -5.29 0.97 -42.07
C ALA A 26 -4.51 1.25 -43.37
N ASP A 27 -5.07 2.10 -44.25
CA ASP A 27 -4.36 2.70 -45.39
C ASP A 27 -4.60 4.21 -45.39
N LYS A 28 -3.53 4.95 -45.09
CA LYS A 28 -3.55 6.41 -45.00
C LYS A 28 -3.84 7.08 -46.35
N ARG A 29 -3.38 6.50 -47.47
CA ARG A 29 -3.55 7.08 -48.81
C ARG A 29 -4.98 6.89 -49.30
N ALA A 30 -5.54 5.69 -49.13
CA ALA A 30 -6.93 5.42 -49.45
C ALA A 30 -7.90 6.29 -48.63
N ALA A 31 -7.64 6.45 -47.32
CA ALA A 31 -8.45 7.30 -46.46
C ALA A 31 -8.37 8.80 -46.82
N MET A 32 -7.19 9.29 -47.22
CA MET A 32 -7.01 10.67 -47.70
C MET A 32 -7.70 10.92 -49.03
N ALA A 33 -7.63 9.96 -49.97
CA ALA A 33 -8.33 10.03 -51.25
C ALA A 33 -9.86 9.97 -51.10
N ALA A 34 -10.36 9.29 -50.05
CA ALA A 34 -11.77 9.20 -49.71
C ALA A 34 -12.26 10.32 -48.76
N HIS A 35 -11.43 11.31 -48.45
CA HIS A 35 -11.76 12.43 -47.54
C HIS A 35 -12.32 12.00 -46.18
N CYS A 36 -11.80 10.92 -45.57
CA CYS A 36 -12.23 10.51 -44.24
C CYS A 36 -11.86 11.56 -43.17
N THR A 37 -12.82 11.96 -42.34
CA THR A 37 -12.66 12.98 -41.27
C THR A 37 -12.91 12.40 -39.88
N GLU A 38 -12.67 11.11 -39.67
CA GLU A 38 -12.86 10.49 -38.36
C GLU A 38 -11.86 11.04 -37.34
N HIS A 39 -12.35 11.36 -36.14
CA HIS A 39 -11.49 11.72 -35.02
C HIS A 39 -10.65 10.50 -34.62
N LEU A 40 -9.32 10.63 -34.78
CA LEU A 40 -8.35 9.56 -34.55
C LEU A 40 -7.84 9.53 -33.11
N GLU A 41 -8.37 10.40 -32.24
CA GLU A 41 -8.04 10.51 -30.83
C GLU A 41 -9.29 10.32 -29.97
N GLN A 42 -9.15 9.60 -28.88
CA GLN A 42 -10.21 9.41 -27.89
C GLN A 42 -9.71 9.83 -26.51
N GLN A 43 -10.57 10.54 -25.77
CA GLN A 43 -10.31 11.03 -24.43
C GLN A 43 -11.24 10.37 -23.40
N GLN A 44 -10.74 10.07 -22.20
CA GLN A 44 -11.53 9.51 -21.10
C GLN A 44 -11.13 10.12 -19.75
N GLN A 45 -12.11 10.48 -18.90
CA GLN A 45 -11.85 10.93 -17.53
C GLN A 45 -11.35 9.80 -16.64
N CYS A 46 -10.30 10.08 -15.86
CA CYS A 46 -9.79 9.14 -14.86
C CYS A 46 -10.74 9.12 -13.65
N THR A 47 -11.24 7.95 -13.27
CA THR A 47 -11.80 7.73 -11.93
C THR A 47 -10.64 7.42 -10.97
N LEU A 48 -10.67 7.97 -9.76
CA LEU A 48 -9.61 7.82 -8.74
C LEU A 48 -9.46 6.39 -8.17
N GLU A 49 -9.93 5.36 -8.86
CA GLU A 49 -9.94 3.96 -8.39
C GLU A 49 -8.75 3.13 -8.87
N TYR A 50 -7.69 3.76 -9.40
CA TYR A 50 -6.48 3.03 -9.78
C TYR A 50 -5.36 3.30 -8.78
N ILE A 51 -5.24 2.41 -7.79
CA ILE A 51 -3.99 2.24 -7.03
C ILE A 51 -3.07 1.40 -7.93
N PRO A 52 -2.00 1.98 -8.50
CA PRO A 52 -1.09 1.20 -9.34
C PRO A 52 -0.44 0.12 -8.47
N LYS A 53 -0.42 -1.11 -8.97
CA LYS A 53 0.50 -2.14 -8.44
C LYS A 53 1.91 -1.56 -8.47
N ALA A 54 2.52 -1.49 -7.29
CA ALA A 54 3.77 -0.80 -7.04
C ALA A 54 4.91 -1.33 -7.93
N VAL A 55 5.45 -0.48 -8.81
CA VAL A 55 6.83 -0.64 -9.36
C VAL A 55 7.61 0.68 -9.38
N HIS A 56 7.05 1.81 -8.94
CA HIS A 56 7.86 3.02 -8.76
C HIS A 56 7.85 3.44 -7.31
N ARG A 57 9.05 3.45 -6.72
CA ARG A 57 9.38 4.29 -5.57
C ARG A 57 8.76 5.66 -5.86
N PRO A 58 7.80 6.15 -5.06
CA PRO A 58 7.18 7.44 -5.31
C PRO A 58 8.30 8.48 -5.47
N PRO A 59 8.15 9.45 -6.39
CA PRO A 59 9.17 10.50 -6.59
C PRO A 59 9.40 11.36 -5.34
N TYR A 60 8.61 11.14 -4.28
CA TYR A 60 8.69 11.84 -3.02
C TYR A 60 8.97 10.84 -1.88
N PRO A 61 9.86 11.18 -0.94
CA PRO A 61 9.98 10.44 0.31
C PRO A 61 8.63 10.44 1.04
N CYS A 62 8.34 9.36 1.77
CA CYS A 62 7.12 9.25 2.54
C CYS A 62 6.94 10.48 3.45
N CYS A 63 5.75 11.11 3.37
CA CYS A 63 5.37 12.28 4.15
C CYS A 63 4.33 11.97 5.23
N ALA A 64 4.00 10.69 5.45
CA ALA A 64 3.24 10.30 6.63
C ALA A 64 4.08 10.57 7.88
N CYS A 65 3.45 11.09 8.92
CA CYS A 65 4.15 11.69 10.05
C CYS A 65 3.86 10.99 11.39
N ASP A 66 2.97 10.01 11.38
CA ASP A 66 2.75 9.05 12.45
C ASP A 66 3.23 7.66 12.01
N GLU A 67 3.36 6.72 12.95
CA GLU A 67 3.62 5.32 12.64
C GLU A 67 2.30 4.56 12.53
N ALA A 68 2.23 3.60 11.61
CA ALA A 68 1.08 2.70 11.49
C ALA A 68 1.50 1.25 11.75
N LYS A 69 0.65 0.52 12.48
CA LYS A 69 0.77 -0.93 12.62
C LYS A 69 -0.10 -1.62 11.60
N PHE A 70 0.41 -2.71 11.06
CA PHE A 70 -0.26 -3.49 10.03
C PHE A 70 -0.28 -4.97 10.42
N GLN A 71 -1.40 -5.61 10.12
CA GLN A 71 -1.51 -7.06 10.14
C GLN A 71 -1.31 -7.59 8.72
N PHE A 72 -0.33 -8.47 8.58
CA PHE A 72 -0.04 -9.18 7.33
C PHE A 72 -0.59 -10.60 7.45
N THR A 73 -1.45 -10.97 6.50
CA THR A 73 -2.00 -12.32 6.39
C THR A 73 -1.62 -12.88 5.03
N PHE A 74 -0.86 -13.96 5.05
CA PHE A 74 -0.52 -14.71 3.86
C PHE A 74 -1.40 -15.95 3.78
N GLN A 75 -2.21 -16.02 2.73
CA GLN A 75 -3.09 -17.18 2.49
C GLN A 75 -2.57 -17.96 1.29
N GLY A 76 -2.11 -19.19 1.53
CA GLY A 76 -1.80 -20.14 0.46
C GLY A 76 -3.07 -20.54 -0.28
N LEU A 77 -3.07 -20.35 -1.60
CA LEU A 77 -4.09 -20.87 -2.53
C LEU A 77 -3.59 -22.11 -3.29
N TRP A 78 -2.35 -22.53 -3.01
CA TRP A 78 -1.76 -23.76 -3.50
C TRP A 78 -2.44 -24.96 -2.84
N SER A 79 -3.13 -25.78 -3.63
CA SER A 79 -3.78 -27.01 -3.17
C SER A 79 -3.72 -28.09 -4.26
N LYS A 80 -4.02 -29.34 -3.90
CA LYS A 80 -4.16 -30.45 -4.88
C LYS A 80 -5.27 -30.18 -5.92
N GLN A 81 -6.21 -29.29 -5.61
CA GLN A 81 -7.30 -28.91 -6.52
C GLN A 81 -6.86 -27.83 -7.51
N SER A 82 -6.13 -26.80 -7.04
CA SER A 82 -5.63 -25.70 -7.89
C SER A 82 -4.37 -26.09 -8.68
N TYR A 83 -3.57 -27.02 -8.14
CA TYR A 83 -2.32 -27.52 -8.72
C TYR A 83 -2.28 -29.06 -8.63
N PRO A 84 -3.00 -29.78 -9.51
CA PRO A 84 -3.17 -31.22 -9.40
C PRO A 84 -1.95 -32.05 -9.85
N LYS A 85 -1.08 -31.48 -10.68
CA LYS A 85 0.10 -32.16 -11.22
C LYS A 85 1.28 -32.06 -10.24
N ASP A 86 1.79 -33.20 -9.79
CA ASP A 86 2.98 -33.34 -8.92
C ASP A 86 2.94 -32.51 -7.61
N TRP A 87 1.74 -32.25 -7.08
CA TRP A 87 1.51 -31.39 -5.91
C TRP A 87 2.42 -31.71 -4.71
N LEU A 88 3.04 -30.68 -4.13
CA LEU A 88 3.78 -30.74 -2.87
C LEU A 88 3.18 -29.77 -1.82
N PRO A 89 3.47 -29.95 -0.52
CA PRO A 89 2.93 -29.10 0.55
C PRO A 89 3.79 -27.88 0.93
N GLU A 90 5.07 -27.81 0.53
CA GLU A 90 6.02 -26.80 1.03
C GLU A 90 6.54 -25.86 -0.05
N HIS A 91 6.11 -24.58 -0.01
CA HIS A 91 6.45 -23.59 -1.03
C HIS A 91 6.81 -22.22 -0.47
N LEU A 92 7.82 -21.61 -1.08
CA LEU A 92 8.30 -20.29 -0.70
C LEU A 92 7.49 -19.20 -1.41
N HIS A 93 7.15 -18.16 -0.67
CA HIS A 93 6.39 -17.02 -1.14
C HIS A 93 7.25 -15.78 -1.05
N CYS A 94 7.30 -14.99 -2.12
CA CYS A 94 8.06 -13.75 -2.18
C CYS A 94 7.12 -12.59 -2.44
N VAL A 95 7.30 -11.50 -1.68
CA VAL A 95 6.67 -10.20 -1.93
C VAL A 95 7.80 -9.25 -2.29
N SER A 96 7.69 -8.56 -3.42
CA SER A 96 8.66 -7.52 -3.81
C SER A 96 8.09 -6.15 -3.49
N VAL A 97 8.78 -5.40 -2.61
CA VAL A 97 8.66 -3.96 -2.32
C VAL A 97 7.24 -3.40 -2.47
N LEU A 98 6.55 -3.24 -1.34
CA LEU A 98 5.24 -2.60 -1.26
C LEU A 98 5.31 -1.31 -0.44
N ASP A 99 4.90 -0.20 -1.04
CA ASP A 99 4.77 1.09 -0.35
C ASP A 99 3.43 1.15 0.41
N LEU A 100 3.50 1.25 1.73
CA LEU A 100 2.32 1.41 2.61
C LEU A 100 1.96 2.88 2.88
N CYS A 101 2.86 3.79 2.49
CA CYS A 101 2.72 5.23 2.62
C CYS A 101 2.13 5.81 1.33
N LEU A 102 1.07 6.60 1.46
CA LEU A 102 0.34 7.17 0.33
C LEU A 102 0.79 8.61 0.02
N PRO A 103 0.63 9.08 -1.24
CA PRO A 103 1.02 10.44 -1.64
C PRO A 103 0.29 11.58 -0.92
N ASN A 104 -0.86 11.28 -0.30
CA ASN A 104 -1.64 12.22 0.51
C ASN A 104 -1.16 12.29 1.98
N CYS A 105 0.03 11.76 2.29
CA CYS A 105 0.61 11.73 3.63
C CYS A 105 -0.19 10.91 4.65
N THR A 106 -0.91 9.88 4.19
CA THR A 106 -1.62 8.92 5.05
C THR A 106 -1.13 7.50 4.82
N TRP A 107 -1.49 6.59 5.74
CA TRP A 107 -1.22 5.16 5.62
C TRP A 107 -2.32 4.42 4.88
N LEU A 108 -1.94 3.44 4.06
CA LEU A 108 -2.86 2.50 3.41
C LEU A 108 -3.75 1.82 4.46
N ASP A 109 -5.06 1.73 4.22
CA ASP A 109 -5.99 1.10 5.18
C ASP A 109 -6.12 -0.42 4.97
N ASN A 110 -6.28 -0.82 3.72
CA ASN A 110 -6.43 -2.21 3.32
C ASN A 110 -5.79 -2.45 1.96
N TYR A 111 -5.12 -3.59 1.82
CA TYR A 111 -4.50 -4.03 0.59
C TYR A 111 -4.70 -5.53 0.41
N GLU A 112 -5.07 -5.90 -0.81
CA GLU A 112 -5.25 -7.30 -1.16
C GLU A 112 -4.66 -7.54 -2.54
N GLU A 113 -3.76 -8.53 -2.65
CA GLU A 113 -3.17 -8.92 -3.91
C GLU A 113 -3.05 -10.43 -4.06
N LEU A 114 -3.47 -10.91 -5.23
CA LEU A 114 -3.23 -12.27 -5.69
C LEU A 114 -1.86 -12.37 -6.35
N HIS A 115 -1.06 -13.34 -5.90
CA HIS A 115 0.30 -13.58 -6.36
C HIS A 115 0.33 -14.80 -7.28
N ASN A 116 0.92 -14.62 -8.46
CA ASN A 116 1.15 -15.69 -9.44
C ASN A 116 2.55 -16.30 -9.25
N PRO A 117 2.75 -17.57 -9.64
CA PRO A 117 4.05 -18.23 -9.49
C PRO A 117 5.15 -17.51 -10.28
N ILE A 118 6.33 -17.43 -9.67
CA ILE A 118 7.52 -16.77 -10.20
C ILE A 118 8.70 -17.74 -10.06
N ASP A 119 9.52 -17.80 -11.10
CA ASP A 119 10.80 -18.49 -11.11
C ASP A 119 11.90 -17.55 -10.60
N ALA A 120 12.63 -17.99 -9.58
CA ALA A 120 13.75 -17.25 -9.00
C ALA A 120 15.03 -17.32 -9.86
N GLY A 121 15.08 -18.19 -10.87
CA GLY A 121 16.21 -18.31 -11.79
C GLY A 121 17.46 -18.97 -11.18
N THR A 122 17.27 -19.86 -10.20
CA THR A 122 18.35 -20.49 -9.43
C THR A 122 18.45 -22.01 -9.64
N ASP A 123 17.39 -22.66 -10.09
CA ASP A 123 17.34 -24.10 -10.39
C ASP A 123 16.62 -24.29 -11.73
N ILE A 124 17.13 -25.19 -12.58
CA ILE A 124 16.56 -25.52 -13.90
C ILE A 124 15.63 -26.75 -13.86
N GLY A 125 15.35 -27.28 -12.67
CA GLY A 125 14.37 -28.33 -12.44
C GLY A 125 12.99 -27.92 -12.96
N ILE A 126 12.35 -28.82 -13.70
CA ILE A 126 11.05 -28.59 -14.35
C ILE A 126 9.86 -29.14 -13.55
N GLN A 127 10.14 -29.96 -12.55
CA GLN A 127 9.15 -30.62 -11.68
C GLN A 127 9.34 -30.16 -10.24
N TYR A 128 8.25 -30.15 -9.47
CA TYR A 128 8.28 -29.75 -8.06
C TYR A 128 9.18 -30.64 -7.20
N ASP A 129 9.16 -31.95 -7.45
CA ASP A 129 9.91 -32.99 -6.75
C ASP A 129 11.13 -33.50 -7.56
N GLY A 130 11.51 -32.77 -8.61
CA GLY A 130 12.64 -33.12 -9.45
C GLY A 130 13.99 -33.03 -8.71
N PRO A 131 15.03 -33.71 -9.19
CA PRO A 131 16.37 -33.55 -8.66
C PRO A 131 16.82 -32.09 -8.84
N LYS A 132 17.42 -31.51 -7.79
CA LYS A 132 17.97 -30.15 -7.85
C LYS A 132 18.99 -30.04 -8.98
N ARG A 133 18.81 -29.06 -9.86
CA ARG A 133 19.72 -28.78 -10.97
C ARG A 133 20.09 -27.31 -10.89
N PRO A 134 21.18 -26.96 -10.20
CA PRO A 134 21.55 -25.56 -10.03
C PRO A 134 21.78 -24.91 -11.39
N GLU A 135 21.24 -23.71 -11.56
CA GLU A 135 21.48 -22.89 -12.74
C GLU A 135 22.86 -22.24 -12.61
N ASN A 136 23.75 -22.50 -13.57
CA ASN A 136 25.13 -22.01 -13.54
C ASN A 136 25.25 -20.52 -13.91
N SER A 137 24.23 -19.97 -14.58
CA SER A 137 24.16 -18.54 -14.92
C SER A 137 22.91 -17.90 -14.30
N ARG A 138 23.08 -16.94 -13.39
CA ARG A 138 21.95 -16.27 -12.73
C ARG A 138 20.96 -15.73 -13.76
N LYS A 139 19.74 -16.25 -13.75
CA LYS A 139 18.64 -15.75 -14.56
C LYS A 139 17.87 -14.67 -13.80
N PRO A 140 17.28 -13.69 -14.50
CA PRO A 140 16.37 -12.75 -13.85
C PRO A 140 15.16 -13.49 -13.27
N ILE A 141 14.63 -12.97 -12.17
CA ILE A 141 13.37 -13.41 -11.59
C ILE A 141 12.26 -13.18 -12.63
N ALA A 142 11.51 -14.22 -12.98
CA ALA A 142 10.56 -14.18 -14.10
C ALA A 142 9.23 -14.84 -13.76
N PRO A 143 8.09 -14.33 -14.25
CA PRO A 143 6.79 -14.95 -14.03
C PRO A 143 6.69 -16.30 -14.75
N ILE A 144 6.05 -17.27 -14.11
CA ILE A 144 5.73 -18.56 -14.71
C ILE A 144 4.40 -18.42 -15.45
N VAL A 145 4.47 -18.41 -16.78
CA VAL A 145 3.30 -18.27 -17.67
C VAL A 145 3.23 -19.44 -18.64
N SER A 146 2.03 -19.92 -18.95
CA SER A 146 1.86 -21.11 -19.80
C SER A 146 2.44 -20.94 -21.20
N SER A 147 2.46 -19.71 -21.74
CA SER A 147 3.02 -19.40 -23.05
C SER A 147 4.51 -19.72 -23.19
N ASN A 148 5.25 -19.69 -22.07
CA ASN A 148 6.70 -19.89 -22.07
C ASN A 148 7.10 -21.34 -21.71
N ILE A 149 6.12 -22.19 -21.40
CA ILE A 149 6.34 -23.55 -20.91
C ILE A 149 6.05 -24.52 -22.04
N THR A 150 7.10 -24.89 -22.77
CA THR A 150 6.99 -25.78 -23.93
C THR A 150 7.22 -27.25 -23.57
N ASP A 151 7.89 -27.53 -22.45
CA ASP A 151 8.15 -28.90 -21.98
C ASP A 151 6.93 -29.47 -21.27
N ASN A 152 6.35 -30.53 -21.82
CA ASN A 152 5.16 -31.19 -21.28
C ASN A 152 5.37 -31.86 -19.91
N ARG A 153 6.62 -32.07 -19.51
CA ARG A 153 6.98 -32.63 -18.20
C ARG A 153 6.92 -31.58 -17.10
N SER A 154 6.88 -30.28 -17.46
CA SER A 154 6.73 -29.22 -16.47
C SER A 154 5.43 -29.40 -15.68
N SER A 155 5.50 -29.22 -14.36
CA SER A 155 4.32 -29.30 -13.49
C SER A 155 3.33 -28.15 -13.74
N PHE A 156 3.76 -27.10 -14.45
CA PHE A 156 2.94 -25.95 -14.88
C PHE A 156 2.53 -26.01 -16.37
N TYR A 157 2.79 -27.11 -17.08
CA TYR A 157 2.44 -27.24 -18.49
C TYR A 157 0.92 -27.33 -18.73
N GLY A 158 0.46 -26.73 -19.83
CA GLY A 158 -0.92 -26.81 -20.31
C GLY A 158 -1.67 -25.49 -20.12
N ASN A 159 -2.26 -25.29 -18.94
CA ASN A 159 -3.07 -24.11 -18.64
C ASN A 159 -2.28 -23.03 -17.89
N GLN A 160 -2.70 -21.78 -18.01
CA GLN A 160 -2.14 -20.68 -17.22
C GLN A 160 -2.28 -21.01 -15.72
N PRO A 161 -1.18 -21.02 -14.95
CA PRO A 161 -1.25 -21.25 -13.52
C PRO A 161 -2.14 -20.19 -12.84
N PRO A 162 -3.12 -20.60 -12.00
CA PRO A 162 -3.90 -19.65 -11.22
C PRO A 162 -3.01 -18.95 -10.17
N PRO A 163 -3.47 -17.93 -9.46
CA PRO A 163 -2.73 -17.42 -8.31
C PRO A 163 -2.50 -18.52 -7.26
N PHE A 164 -1.28 -18.60 -6.72
CA PHE A 164 -0.92 -19.61 -5.71
C PHE A 164 -1.01 -19.07 -4.29
N ALA A 165 -1.17 -17.76 -4.14
CA ALA A 165 -1.31 -17.13 -2.86
C ALA A 165 -2.04 -15.80 -2.92
N LYS A 166 -2.49 -15.38 -1.74
CA LYS A 166 -3.17 -14.12 -1.51
C LYS A 166 -2.51 -13.40 -0.34
N LEU A 167 -2.02 -12.19 -0.59
CA LEU A 167 -1.50 -11.28 0.41
C LEU A 167 -2.63 -10.35 0.85
N ASN A 168 -2.91 -10.34 2.15
CA ASN A 168 -3.84 -9.41 2.78
C ASN A 168 -3.07 -8.54 3.77
N ILE A 169 -3.19 -7.22 3.67
CA ILE A 169 -2.58 -6.27 4.60
C ILE A 169 -3.67 -5.34 5.09
N LYS A 170 -3.84 -5.29 6.41
CA LYS A 170 -4.82 -4.41 7.05
C LYS A 170 -4.13 -3.52 8.06
N ARG A 171 -4.38 -2.22 7.99
CA ARG A 171 -3.96 -1.30 9.05
C ARG A 171 -4.74 -1.64 10.31
N ILE A 172 -4.03 -1.93 11.39
CA ILE A 172 -4.64 -2.15 12.68
C ILE A 172 -4.59 -0.84 13.46
N MET A 173 -5.76 -0.39 13.91
CA MET A 173 -5.85 0.67 14.90
C MET A 173 -5.32 0.07 16.19
N VAL A 174 -4.13 0.49 16.61
CA VAL A 174 -3.68 0.18 17.95
C VAL A 174 -4.62 0.94 18.87
N GLN A 175 -5.35 0.23 19.72
CA GLN A 175 -5.91 0.85 20.92
C GLN A 175 -4.72 1.21 21.80
N ASP A 176 -4.03 2.27 21.44
CA ASP A 176 -3.10 2.92 22.35
C ASP A 176 -3.99 3.55 23.43
N ASN A 177 -4.13 2.83 24.53
CA ASN A 177 -4.52 3.41 25.81
C ASN A 177 -3.42 4.36 26.35
N ASP A 178 -2.46 4.72 25.49
CA ASP A 178 -1.28 5.52 25.74
C ASP A 178 -1.12 6.54 24.60
N LEU A 179 -2.04 7.52 24.55
CA LEU A 179 -1.66 8.80 23.96
C LEU A 179 -0.44 9.27 24.75
N SER A 180 0.74 9.23 24.12
CA SER A 180 2.03 9.69 24.67
C SER A 180 2.05 11.21 24.89
N CYS A 181 1.20 11.69 25.78
CA CYS A 181 1.15 13.05 26.30
C CYS A 181 0.96 12.98 27.82
N PRO A 182 1.98 12.50 28.57
CA PRO A 182 1.88 12.44 30.02
C PRO A 182 1.57 13.83 30.58
N MET A 183 0.52 13.90 31.39
CA MET A 183 0.15 15.13 32.11
C MET A 183 1.21 15.47 33.16
N ALA A 184 1.51 16.76 33.30
CA ALA A 184 2.25 17.23 34.47
C ALA A 184 1.42 17.03 35.75
N THR A 185 2.11 17.06 36.88
CA THR A 185 1.47 17.10 38.20
C THR A 185 0.64 18.38 38.36
N TRP A 186 -0.45 18.31 39.13
CA TRP A 186 -1.23 19.50 39.47
C TRP A 186 -0.38 20.54 40.21
N SER A 187 -0.61 21.82 39.88
CA SER A 187 -0.08 22.94 40.65
C SER A 187 -0.66 22.96 42.06
N GLU A 188 0.00 23.71 42.93
CA GLU A 188 -0.61 24.17 44.17
C GLU A 188 -1.91 24.95 43.91
N CYS A 189 -2.75 25.01 44.93
CA CYS A 189 -4.01 25.73 44.89
C CYS A 189 -3.77 27.24 44.76
N SER A 190 -4.56 27.94 43.93
CA SER A 190 -4.41 29.39 43.71
C SER A 190 -4.66 30.26 44.94
N VAL A 191 -5.25 29.67 45.98
CA VAL A 191 -5.49 30.29 47.29
C VAL A 191 -4.81 29.44 48.36
N THR A 192 -4.45 30.04 49.48
CA THR A 192 -3.86 29.34 50.65
C THR A 192 -4.91 28.94 51.69
N CYS A 193 -6.15 29.45 51.57
CA CYS A 193 -7.29 29.12 52.41
C CYS A 193 -8.60 29.35 51.65
N GLY A 194 -9.70 28.73 52.11
CA GLY A 194 -11.03 28.86 51.53
C GLY A 194 -11.33 27.85 50.41
N ARG A 195 -12.56 27.91 49.90
CA ARG A 195 -13.15 26.92 48.96
C ARG A 195 -13.19 27.38 47.50
N ASN A 196 -12.64 28.55 47.20
CA ASN A 196 -12.73 29.18 45.87
C ASN A 196 -11.40 29.09 45.11
N GLY A 197 -10.58 28.08 45.42
CA GLY A 197 -9.29 27.87 44.78
C GLY A 197 -9.39 27.11 43.47
N ILE A 198 -8.41 27.30 42.60
CA ILE A 198 -8.23 26.52 41.38
C ILE A 198 -6.78 26.00 41.34
N ARG A 199 -6.61 24.75 40.92
CA ARG A 199 -5.31 24.18 40.54
C ARG A 199 -5.27 23.95 39.04
N ARG A 200 -4.08 24.08 38.44
CA ARG A 200 -3.85 23.91 37.00
C ARG A 200 -2.87 22.78 36.75
N ARG A 201 -3.03 22.07 35.64
CA ARG A 201 -2.00 21.17 35.11
C ARG A 201 -1.88 21.35 33.60
N THR A 202 -0.70 21.09 33.08
CA THR A 202 -0.39 21.22 31.66
C THR A 202 0.10 19.88 31.11
N ARG A 203 -0.20 19.59 29.85
CA ARG A 203 0.46 18.50 29.12
C ARG A 203 1.51 19.08 28.19
N THR A 204 2.64 18.40 28.03
CA THR A 204 3.62 18.75 26.99
C THR A 204 3.54 17.73 25.88
N LEU A 205 3.43 18.22 24.65
CA LEU A 205 3.59 17.38 23.47
C LEU A 205 5.10 17.12 23.35
N LEU A 206 5.52 15.86 23.44
CA LEU A 206 6.93 15.52 23.27
C LEU A 206 7.31 15.86 21.83
N SER A 207 8.19 16.84 21.67
CA SER A 207 8.54 17.51 20.42
C SER A 207 9.27 16.64 19.39
N ASN A 208 9.42 15.35 19.64
CA ASN A 208 10.04 14.40 18.71
C ASN A 208 9.05 13.80 17.71
N HIS A 209 7.74 14.04 17.86
CA HIS A 209 6.76 13.77 16.82
C HIS A 209 6.68 14.97 15.88
N ARG A 210 7.59 15.02 14.90
CA ARG A 210 7.63 16.11 13.92
C ARG A 210 6.32 16.19 13.13
N ALA A 211 5.71 17.37 13.20
CA ALA A 211 4.72 17.96 12.29
C ALA A 211 3.29 17.40 12.20
N VAL A 212 2.92 16.25 12.79
CA VAL A 212 1.51 15.74 12.72
C VAL A 212 0.80 15.49 14.04
N ASP A 213 1.51 15.58 15.17
CA ASP A 213 0.83 15.69 16.47
C ASP A 213 0.03 17.00 16.60
N GLN A 214 0.22 17.94 15.67
CA GLN A 214 -0.51 19.19 15.69
C GLN A 214 -2.03 18.98 15.48
N HIS A 215 -2.51 18.12 14.57
CA HIS A 215 -3.96 18.00 14.34
C HIS A 215 -4.71 17.04 15.28
N ARG A 216 -4.06 16.02 15.85
CA ARG A 216 -4.68 15.13 16.86
C ARG A 216 -4.57 15.65 18.29
N CYS A 217 -3.53 16.44 18.61
CA CYS A 217 -3.42 17.09 19.91
C CYS A 217 -4.04 18.49 19.97
N GLN A 218 -4.34 19.14 18.84
CA GLN A 218 -5.05 20.43 18.81
C GLN A 218 -6.48 20.37 19.37
N SER A 219 -7.14 19.22 19.34
CA SER A 219 -8.48 19.05 19.89
C SER A 219 -8.50 18.79 21.39
N LEU A 220 -7.32 18.60 22.01
CA LEU A 220 -7.19 18.33 23.44
C LEU A 220 -6.77 19.61 24.18
N PRO A 221 -7.43 19.97 25.31
CA PRO A 221 -7.06 21.16 26.06
C PRO A 221 -5.65 21.00 26.66
N LEU A 222 -4.73 21.86 26.23
CA LEU A 222 -3.33 21.88 26.68
C LEU A 222 -3.21 22.17 28.19
N GLU A 223 -4.17 22.91 28.72
CA GLU A 223 -4.31 23.21 30.14
C GLU A 223 -5.64 22.70 30.67
N GLU A 224 -5.61 22.12 31.87
CA GLU A 224 -6.80 21.74 32.61
C GLU A 224 -6.84 22.48 33.94
N THR A 225 -8.04 22.93 34.32
CA THR A 225 -8.30 23.59 35.60
C THR A 225 -9.31 22.80 36.41
N GLN A 226 -9.05 22.62 37.70
CA GLN A 226 -9.98 21.96 38.61
C GLN A 226 -10.11 22.78 39.91
N PRO A 227 -11.31 22.84 40.53
CA PRO A 227 -11.46 23.45 41.84
C PRO A 227 -10.62 22.73 42.91
N CYS A 228 -10.08 23.51 43.84
CA CYS A 228 -9.42 23.02 45.05
C CYS A 228 -10.02 23.67 46.29
N TYR A 229 -10.09 22.88 47.37
CA TYR A 229 -10.76 23.26 48.60
C TYR A 229 -9.76 23.14 49.75
N LEU A 230 -9.42 24.28 50.36
CA LEU A 230 -8.54 24.35 51.52
C LEU A 230 -9.35 24.69 52.78
N ASN A 231 -8.67 24.65 53.93
CA ASN A 231 -9.25 25.02 55.20
C ASN A 231 -9.77 26.47 55.17
N LEU A 232 -10.80 26.75 55.96
CA LEU A 232 -11.38 28.09 56.07
C LEU A 232 -10.32 29.11 56.46
N CYS A 233 -10.36 30.29 55.83
CA CYS A 233 -9.49 31.39 56.19
C CYS A 233 -9.78 31.81 57.62
N ARG A 234 -8.74 31.88 58.45
CA ARG A 234 -8.83 32.45 59.79
C ARG A 234 -8.91 33.97 59.63
N MET A 235 -9.95 34.58 60.20
CA MET A 235 -10.07 36.04 60.31
C MET A 235 -9.13 36.58 61.40
#